data_AF-A0A151K3Q1-F1
#
_entry.id   AF-A0A151K3Q1-F1
#
_cell.length_a   1.000
_cell.length_b   1.000
_cell.length_c   1.000
_cell.angle_alpha   90.00
_cell.angle_beta   90.00
_cell.angle_gamma   90.00
#
_symmetry.space_group_name_H-M   'P 1'
#
loop_
_entity.id
_entity.type
_entity.pdbx_description
1 polymer ?
#
loop_
_entity_poly.entity_id
_entity_poly.type
_entity_poly.pdbx_seq_one_letter_code
_entity_poly.pdbx_strand_id
1 'polypeptide(L)' 'SKLIASATYEMLWYDMPSDYSKIIIFIIMRSQKRLAITAGKMMDMSFETFTNVIF' A
#
# COMPACT_ATOMS: atom_id res chain seq x y z
N SER A 1 0.50 -0.61 -0.05
CA SER A 1 0.43 -1.38 1.20
C SER A 1 -0.83 -0.97 1.96
N LYS A 2 -1.83 -1.86 2.05
CA LYS A 2 -3.15 -1.52 2.64
C LYS A 2 -3.06 -1.16 4.13
N LEU A 3 -2.18 -1.82 4.88
CA LEU A 3 -2.00 -1.59 6.32
C LEU A 3 -1.48 -0.19 6.62
N ILE A 4 -0.50 0.30 5.85
CA ILE A 4 0.05 1.65 6.01
C ILE A 4 -1.02 2.69 5.73
N ALA A 5 -1.82 2.50 4.68
CA ALA A 5 -2.93 3.40 4.37
C ALA A 5 -3.98 3.43 5.48
N SER A 6 -4.36 2.28 6.05
CA SER A 6 -5.33 2.20 7.16
C SER A 6 -4.84 2.93 8.40
N ALA A 7 -3.62 2.60 8.87
CA ALA A 7 -3.05 3.22 10.06
C ALA A 7 -2.87 4.74 9.90
N THR A 8 -2.52 5.19 8.69
CA THR A 8 -2.37 6.60 8.35
C THR A 8 -3.72 7.30 8.18
N TYR A 9 -4.78 6.59 7.82
CA TYR A 9 -6.13 7.16 7.73
C TYR A 9 -6.79 7.28 9.10
N GLU A 10 -6.53 6.34 10.00
CA GLU A 10 -7.05 6.31 11.39
C GLU A 10 -6.42 7.38 12.29
N MET A 11 -5.31 8.00 11.87
CA MET A 11 -4.73 9.14 12.60
C MET A 11 -5.56 10.42 12.37
N LEU A 12 -5.51 11.36 13.32
CA LEU A 12 -6.18 12.68 13.25
C LEU A 12 -5.47 13.65 12.28
N TRP A 13 -5.22 13.23 11.04
CA TRP A 13 -4.47 13.97 10.03
C TRP A 13 -5.13 15.29 9.61
N TYR A 14 -6.45 15.38 9.78
CA TYR A 14 -7.25 16.56 9.45
C TYR A 14 -7.11 17.68 10.48
N ASP A 15 -6.68 17.35 11.71
CA ASP A 15 -6.41 18.32 12.78
C ASP A 15 -4.93 18.78 12.80
N MET A 16 -4.10 18.24 11.91
CA MET A 16 -2.69 18.62 11.80
C MET A 16 -2.49 19.90 10.97
N PRO A 17 -1.35 20.59 11.13
CA PRO A 17 -1.00 21.70 10.25
C PRO A 17 -1.03 21.28 8.77
N SER A 18 -1.47 22.20 7.91
CA SER A 18 -1.74 21.95 6.48
C SER A 18 -0.63 21.21 5.74
N ASP A 19 0.63 21.47 6.09
CA ASP A 19 1.79 20.85 5.45
C ASP A 19 1.88 19.34 5.74
N TYR A 20 1.56 18.92 6.96
CA TYR A 20 1.53 17.51 7.34
C TYR A 20 0.33 16.79 6.73
N SER A 21 -0.85 17.42 6.72
CA SER A 21 -2.05 16.84 6.11
C SER A 21 -1.84 16.53 4.63
N LYS A 22 -1.17 17.42 3.88
CA LYS A 22 -0.82 17.18 2.47
C LYS A 22 0.09 15.96 2.31
N ILE A 23 1.14 15.86 3.13
CA ILE A 23 2.08 14.73 3.12
C ILE A 23 1.36 13.41 3.42
N ILE A 24 0.47 13.42 4.42
CA ILE A 24 -0.34 12.27 4.81
C ILE A 24 -1.26 11.82 3.67
N ILE A 25 -1.95 12.76 3.02
CA ILE A 25 -2.78 12.48 1.84
C ILE A 25 -1.94 11.82 0.72
N PHE A 26 -0.72 12.31 0.46
CA PHE A 26 0.19 11.67 -0.49
C PHE A 26 0.58 10.24 -0.09
N ILE A 27 0.83 9.99 1.20
CA ILE A 27 1.16 8.66 1.72
C ILE A 27 -0.02 7.70 1.54
N ILE A 28 -1.24 8.13 1.85
CA ILE A 28 -2.45 7.33 1.68
C ILE A 28 -2.63 6.99 0.19
N MET A 29 -2.58 7.98 -0.70
CA MET A 29 -2.72 7.77 -2.15
C MET A 29 -1.66 6.82 -2.72
N ARG A 30 -0.39 6.98 -2.33
CA ARG A 30 0.70 6.10 -2.77
C ARG A 30 0.52 4.67 -2.26
N SER A 31 -0.01 4.53 -1.04
CA SER A 31 -0.19 3.24 -0.38
C SER A 31 -1.36 2.43 -0.94
N GLN A 32 -2.29 3.06 -1.68
CA GLN A 32 -3.33 2.36 -2.43
C GLN A 32 -2.76 1.56 -3.61
N LYS A 33 -1.62 1.96 -4.17
CA LYS A 33 -0.95 1.17 -5.21
C LYS A 33 -0.41 -0.14 -4.62
N ARG A 34 -0.68 -1.25 -5.32
CA ARG A 34 -0.15 -2.56 -4.95
C ARG A 34 1.37 -2.52 -5.12
N LEU A 35 2.10 -2.70 -4.02
CA LEU A 35 3.54 -2.95 -4.07
C LEU A 35 3.70 -4.45 -4.31
N ALA A 36 3.53 -4.87 -5.57
CA ALA A 36 3.74 -6.25 -5.98
C ALA A 36 5.12 -6.38 -6.61
N ILE A 37 5.88 -7.37 -6.16
CA ILE A 37 7.09 -7.80 -6.89
C ILE A 37 6.59 -8.71 -8.00
N THR A 38 6.96 -8.42 -9.25
CA THR A 38 6.53 -9.23 -10.39
C THR A 38 7.69 -10.07 -10.91
N ALA A 39 7.44 -11.35 -11.19
CA ALA A 39 8.38 -12.21 -11.91
C ALA A 39 8.27 -11.88 -13.40
N GLY A 40 9.35 -11.33 -13.97
CA GLY A 40 9.41 -10.96 -15.39
C GLY A 40 8.31 -9.99 -15.87
N LYS A 41 7.65 -9.27 -14.94
CA LYS A 41 6.44 -8.45 -15.20
C LYS A 41 5.19 -9.24 -15.63
N MET A 42 5.21 -10.57 -15.55
CA MET A 42 4.10 -11.43 -16.01
C MET A 42 3.20 -11.87 -14.85
N MET A 43 3.77 -12.02 -13.65
CA MET A 43 3.10 -12.64 -12.52
C MET A 43 3.47 -11.94 -11.22
N ASP A 44 2.46 -11.56 -10.44
CA ASP A 44 2.68 -11.05 -9.09
C ASP A 44 3.18 -12.18 -8.20
N MET A 45 4.35 -11.99 -7.57
CA MET A 45 4.85 -12.93 -6.58
C MET A 45 4.08 -12.77 -5.28
N SER A 46 3.17 -13.70 -5.03
CA SER A 46 2.42 -13.87 -3.79
C SER A 46 2.50 -15.32 -3.30
N PHE A 47 2.16 -15.55 -2.03
CA PHE A 47 2.10 -16.91 -1.50
C PHE A 47 1.06 -17.76 -2.25
N GLU A 48 -0.08 -17.16 -2.61
CA GLU A 48 -1.11 -17.79 -3.44
C GLU A 48 -0.55 -18.29 -4.78
N THR A 49 0.26 -17.47 -5.46
CA THR A 49 0.91 -17.88 -6.70
C THR A 49 1.97 -18.96 -6.49
N PHE A 50 2.66 -18.98 -5.36
CA PHE A 50 3.63 -20.02 -5.02
C PHE A 50 2.93 -21.36 -4.75
N THR A 51 1.83 -21.35 -3.98
CA THR A 51 1.04 -22.56 -3.72
C THR A 51 0.37 -23.09 -4.98
N ASN A 52 -0.07 -22.23 -5.91
CA ASN A 52 -0.62 -22.65 -7.20
C ASN A 52 0.40 -23.37 -8.11
N VAL A 53 1.69 -23.12 -7.93
CA VAL A 53 2.77 -23.78 -8.72
C VAL A 53 3.16 -25.13 -8.14
N ILE A 54 2.82 -25.41 -6.87
CA ILE A 54 3.17 -26.66 -6.17
C ILE A 54 2.18 -27.81 -6.48
N PHE A 55 1.15 -27.56 -7.31
CA PHE A 55 0.19 -28.58 -7.74
C PHE A 55 0.25 -28.84 -9.25
#